data_AF-A0A6P8M5F7-F1
#
_entry.id   AF-A0A6P8M5F7-F1
#
_cell.length_a   1.000
_cell.length_b   1.000
_cell.length_c   1.000
_cell.angle_alpha   90.00
_cell.angle_beta   90.00
_cell.angle_gamma   90.00
#
_symmetry.space_group_name_H-M   'P 1'
#
loop_
_entity.id
_entity.type
_entity.pdbx_description
1 polymer ?
#
loop_
_entity_poly.entity_id
_entity_poly.type
_entity_poly.pdbx_seq_one_letter_code
_entity_poly.pdbx_strand_id
1 'polypeptide(L)'
;MKTGEEQERMTADQIIEERRKREAEERGERIRECKYNIHYRNIAKEKLPKYLEGRMKWKDGRILARFRCGNETKAREYWKKEGGKRCRLCRRKEADLRRVIEECEITGGPKDIGKTLNETGEGLTELEAIIEKRRRNDKEEAQQGG
;
A
#
# COMPACT_ATOMS: atom_id res chain seq x y z
N MET A 1 -22.85 -36.30 -27.74
CA MET A 1 -23.68 -35.93 -26.57
C MET A 1 -22.74 -35.73 -25.40
N LYS A 2 -22.74 -34.56 -24.75
CA LYS A 2 -21.95 -34.34 -23.53
C LYS A 2 -22.53 -35.18 -22.40
N THR A 3 -21.71 -35.89 -21.63
CA THR A 3 -22.18 -36.76 -20.54
C THR A 3 -22.73 -35.91 -19.39
N GLY A 4 -23.62 -36.48 -18.56
CA GLY A 4 -24.25 -35.76 -17.44
C GLY A 4 -23.23 -35.09 -16.49
N GLU A 5 -22.08 -35.72 -16.27
CA GLU A 5 -20.97 -35.17 -15.49
C GLU A 5 -20.28 -33.94 -16.12
N GLU A 6 -20.26 -33.83 -17.45
CA GLU A 6 -19.74 -32.65 -18.14
C GLU A 6 -20.72 -31.49 -18.05
N GLN A 7 -22.04 -31.77 -18.07
CA GLN A 7 -23.06 -30.75 -17.85
C GLN A 7 -23.04 -30.23 -16.40
N GLU A 8 -22.97 -31.11 -15.40
CA GLU A 8 -22.85 -30.72 -13.99
C GLU A 8 -21.56 -29.93 -13.70
N ARG A 9 -20.41 -30.34 -14.25
CA ARG A 9 -19.14 -29.59 -14.14
C ARG A 9 -19.23 -28.20 -14.78
N MET A 10 -19.77 -28.09 -15.99
CA MET A 10 -19.98 -26.77 -16.62
C MET A 10 -20.93 -25.88 -15.80
N THR A 11 -21.87 -26.46 -15.06
CA THR A 11 -22.81 -25.71 -14.21
C THR A 11 -22.13 -25.26 -12.91
N ALA A 12 -21.31 -26.12 -12.30
CA ALA A 12 -20.52 -25.79 -11.12
C ALA A 12 -19.46 -24.71 -11.41
N ASP A 13 -18.77 -24.80 -12.55
CA ASP A 13 -17.78 -23.80 -12.97
C ASP A 13 -18.42 -22.42 -13.20
N GLN A 14 -19.63 -22.38 -13.79
CA GLN A 14 -20.41 -21.14 -13.95
C GLN A 14 -20.80 -20.53 -12.59
N ILE A 15 -21.26 -21.34 -11.63
CA ILE A 15 -21.59 -20.86 -10.28
C ILE A 15 -20.36 -20.28 -9.58
N ILE A 16 -19.20 -20.92 -9.72
CA ILE A 16 -17.94 -20.45 -9.14
C ILE A 16 -17.49 -19.14 -9.78
N GLU A 17 -17.55 -19.02 -11.12
CA GLU A 17 -17.20 -17.78 -11.81
C GLU A 17 -18.11 -16.61 -11.44
N GLU A 18 -19.43 -16.82 -11.41
CA GLU A 18 -20.39 -15.78 -11.04
C GLU A 18 -20.18 -15.32 -9.59
N ARG A 19 -19.87 -16.25 -8.68
CA ARG A 19 -19.49 -15.91 -7.31
C ARG A 19 -18.22 -15.07 -7.25
N ARG A 20 -17.18 -15.44 -8.00
CA ARG A 20 -15.92 -14.67 -8.06
C ARG A 20 -16.12 -13.25 -8.57
N LYS A 21 -16.93 -13.08 -9.63
CA LYS A 21 -17.26 -11.75 -10.18
C LYS A 21 -17.96 -10.89 -9.14
N ARG A 22 -18.97 -11.44 -8.46
CA ARG A 22 -19.70 -10.73 -7.40
C ARG A 22 -18.79 -10.31 -6.26
N GLU A 23 -17.96 -11.23 -5.76
CA GLU A 23 -17.01 -10.93 -4.68
C GLU A 23 -15.97 -9.87 -5.08
N ALA A 24 -15.54 -9.86 -6.35
CA ALA A 24 -14.64 -8.86 -6.89
C ALA A 24 -15.30 -7.47 -7.00
N GLU A 25 -16.55 -7.42 -7.46
CA GLU A 25 -17.34 -6.20 -7.56
C GLU A 25 -17.62 -5.58 -6.18
N GLU A 26 -18.12 -6.37 -5.22
CA GLU A 26 -18.36 -5.95 -3.84
C GLU A 26 -17.08 -5.43 -3.17
N ARG A 27 -15.94 -6.10 -3.42
CA ARG A 27 -14.64 -5.63 -2.95
C ARG A 27 -14.26 -4.28 -3.58
N GLY A 28 -14.49 -4.14 -4.89
CA GLY A 28 -14.25 -2.91 -5.63
C GLY A 28 -15.08 -1.75 -5.10
N GLU A 29 -16.36 -1.96 -4.85
CA GLU A 29 -17.27 -0.97 -4.24
C GLU A 29 -16.78 -0.54 -2.86
N ARG A 30 -16.48 -1.50 -1.98
CA ARG A 30 -15.94 -1.20 -0.65
C ARG A 30 -14.68 -0.34 -0.70
N ILE A 31 -13.79 -0.58 -1.66
CA ILE A 31 -12.59 0.23 -1.87
C ILE A 31 -12.98 1.63 -2.37
N ARG A 32 -13.85 1.72 -3.38
CA ARG A 32 -14.36 2.98 -3.95
C ARG A 32 -15.16 3.83 -2.97
N GLU A 33 -15.79 3.23 -1.96
CA GLU A 33 -16.56 3.95 -0.94
C GLU A 33 -15.76 4.23 0.33
N CYS A 34 -14.59 3.61 0.50
CA CYS A 34 -13.79 3.76 1.70
C CYS A 34 -13.42 5.23 1.95
N LYS A 35 -13.85 5.78 3.08
CA LYS A 35 -13.55 7.16 3.52
C LYS A 35 -12.12 7.31 4.07
N TYR A 36 -11.58 6.23 4.64
CA TYR A 36 -10.33 6.27 5.41
C TYR A 36 -9.09 5.91 4.60
N ASN A 37 -9.25 5.35 3.39
CA ASN A 37 -8.15 4.91 2.55
C ASN A 37 -8.32 5.40 1.11
N ILE A 38 -8.49 6.72 0.96
CA ILE A 38 -8.80 7.38 -0.32
C ILE A 38 -7.79 7.02 -1.44
N HIS A 39 -6.51 6.88 -1.10
CA HIS A 39 -5.46 6.56 -2.07
C HIS A 39 -5.52 5.10 -2.53
N TYR A 40 -6.11 4.21 -1.73
CA TYR A 40 -6.24 2.80 -2.07
C TYR A 40 -7.15 2.55 -3.27
N ARG A 41 -8.07 3.48 -3.56
CA ARG A 41 -8.89 3.47 -4.78
C ARG A 41 -8.04 3.46 -6.05
N ASN A 42 -6.93 4.17 -6.02
CA ASN A 42 -6.03 4.32 -7.18
C ASN A 42 -4.91 3.28 -7.18
N ILE A 43 -4.62 2.69 -6.03
CA ILE A 43 -3.52 1.73 -5.85
C ILE A 43 -4.01 0.29 -6.02
N ALA A 44 -5.16 -0.07 -5.44
CA ALA A 44 -5.65 -1.44 -5.41
C ALA A 44 -6.27 -1.84 -6.74
N LYS A 45 -5.78 -2.95 -7.30
CA LYS A 45 -6.40 -3.63 -8.42
C LYS A 45 -6.80 -5.04 -8.00
N GLU A 46 -7.68 -5.64 -8.80
CA GLU A 46 -8.22 -6.98 -8.56
C GLU A 46 -7.13 -8.06 -8.65
N LYS A 47 -6.17 -7.86 -9.56
CA LYS A 47 -5.04 -8.77 -9.78
C LYS A 47 -3.86 -8.45 -8.86
N LEU A 48 -2.95 -9.41 -8.75
CA LEU A 48 -1.69 -9.22 -8.06
C LEU A 48 -0.90 -8.09 -8.76
N PRO A 49 -0.33 -7.12 -8.02
CA PRO A 49 0.49 -6.08 -8.63
C PRO A 49 1.66 -6.68 -9.42
N LYS A 50 1.98 -6.09 -10.59
CA LYS A 50 3.04 -6.58 -11.49
C LYS A 50 4.41 -6.69 -10.82
N TYR A 51 4.72 -5.80 -9.87
CA TYR A 51 5.97 -5.86 -9.11
C TYR A 51 6.07 -7.10 -8.21
N LEU A 52 4.94 -7.75 -7.86
CA LEU A 52 4.90 -9.03 -7.14
C LEU A 52 4.84 -10.24 -8.08
N GLU A 53 4.28 -10.08 -9.29
CA GLU A 53 4.28 -11.13 -10.33
C GLU A 53 5.66 -11.29 -11.00
N GLY A 54 6.41 -10.19 -11.11
CA GLY A 54 7.70 -10.14 -11.79
C GLY A 54 8.88 -10.68 -10.97
N ARG A 55 10.08 -10.60 -11.56
CA ARG A 55 11.35 -11.02 -10.92
C ARG A 55 11.95 -9.95 -9.99
N MET A 56 11.13 -9.08 -9.40
CA MET A 56 11.62 -8.09 -8.43
C MET A 56 12.21 -8.82 -7.22
N LYS A 57 13.31 -8.28 -6.66
CA LYS A 57 13.89 -8.87 -5.45
C LYS A 57 12.86 -8.82 -4.32
N TRP A 58 12.78 -9.90 -3.55
CA TRP A 58 11.84 -10.03 -2.44
C TRP A 58 11.89 -8.85 -1.46
N LYS A 59 13.11 -8.36 -1.16
CA LYS A 59 13.31 -7.22 -0.24
C LYS A 59 12.66 -5.94 -0.77
N ASP A 60 12.77 -5.70 -2.07
CA ASP A 60 12.31 -4.49 -2.74
C ASP A 60 10.78 -4.51 -2.88
N GLY A 61 10.23 -5.65 -3.31
CA GLY A 61 8.78 -5.87 -3.36
C GLY A 61 8.14 -5.76 -1.98
N ARG A 62 8.83 -6.19 -0.92
CA ARG A 62 8.38 -6.03 0.47
C ARG A 62 8.29 -4.57 0.88
N ILE A 63 9.20 -3.70 0.44
CA ILE A 63 9.15 -2.26 0.74
C ILE A 63 7.89 -1.66 0.12
N LEU A 64 7.65 -1.86 -1.18
CA LEU A 64 6.47 -1.38 -1.89
C LEU A 64 5.17 -1.87 -1.23
N ALA A 65 5.09 -3.17 -0.92
CA ALA A 65 3.92 -3.75 -0.28
C ALA A 65 3.62 -3.11 1.09
N ARG A 66 4.65 -2.87 1.91
CA ARG A 66 4.49 -2.21 3.21
C ARG A 66 3.96 -0.78 3.11
N PHE A 67 4.39 -0.02 2.11
CA PHE A 67 3.85 1.32 1.88
C PHE A 67 2.41 1.26 1.36
N ARG A 68 2.11 0.41 0.37
CA ARG A 68 0.76 0.21 -0.19
C ARG A 68 -0.27 -0.21 0.87
N CYS A 69 0.16 -1.04 1.83
CA CYS A 69 -0.69 -1.50 2.93
C CYS A 69 -0.71 -0.54 4.13
N GLY A 70 0.05 0.56 4.11
CA GLY A 70 0.07 1.57 5.17
C GLY A 70 0.91 1.19 6.40
N ASN A 71 1.67 0.09 6.37
CA ASN A 71 2.56 -0.33 7.46
C ASN A 71 3.67 0.69 7.75
N GLU A 72 4.01 1.56 6.78
CA GLU A 72 5.03 2.60 6.92
C GLU A 72 4.50 3.94 7.48
N THR A 73 3.22 3.96 7.87
CA THR A 73 2.48 5.12 8.42
C THR A 73 2.11 4.86 9.88
N LYS A 74 2.00 5.92 10.69
CA LYS A 74 1.64 5.84 12.12
C LYS A 74 0.26 6.41 12.44
N ALA A 75 -0.36 7.13 11.50
CA ALA A 75 -1.67 7.75 11.73
C ALA A 75 -2.75 6.74 12.18
N ARG A 76 -2.64 5.48 11.72
CA ARG A 76 -3.59 4.40 12.04
C ARG A 76 -3.30 3.67 13.35
N GLU A 77 -2.21 3.98 14.05
CA GLU A 77 -1.88 3.39 15.35
C GLU A 77 -2.72 4.07 16.45
N TYR A 78 -4.00 3.71 16.54
CA TYR A 78 -4.96 4.36 17.43
C TYR A 78 -4.56 4.33 18.92
N TRP A 79 -3.74 3.34 19.32
CA TRP A 79 -3.20 3.20 20.68
C TRP A 79 -2.06 4.17 21.02
N LYS A 80 -1.51 4.90 20.05
CA LYS A 80 -0.47 5.91 20.31
C LYS A 80 -1.08 7.27 20.58
N LYS A 81 -0.48 8.01 21.53
CA LYS A 81 -0.75 9.44 21.75
C LYS A 81 -0.38 10.25 20.50
N GLU A 82 -0.96 11.44 20.32
CA GLU A 82 -0.76 12.28 19.11
C GLU A 82 0.71 12.51 18.75
N GLY A 83 1.58 12.75 19.74
CA GLY A 83 3.03 12.88 19.53
C GLY A 83 3.69 11.63 18.93
N GLY A 84 3.20 10.44 19.30
CA GLY A 84 3.68 9.16 18.80
C GLY A 84 3.28 8.85 17.36
N LYS A 85 2.24 9.52 16.84
CA LYS A 85 1.74 9.38 15.47
C LYS A 85 2.42 10.31 14.48
N ARG A 86 3.23 11.27 14.93
CA ARG A 86 3.83 12.29 14.05
C ARG A 86 4.82 11.69 13.05
N CYS A 87 5.00 12.38 11.92
CA CYS A 87 5.95 12.02 10.87
C CYS A 87 7.36 11.84 11.44
N ARG A 88 7.97 10.66 11.19
CA ARG A 88 9.32 10.30 11.64
C ARG A 88 10.44 11.19 11.11
N LEU A 89 10.16 11.96 10.06
CA LEU A 89 11.12 12.87 9.45
C LEU A 89 10.91 14.28 10.01
N CYS A 90 9.76 14.91 9.71
CA CYS A 90 9.56 16.32 10.02
C CYS A 90 8.87 16.61 11.37
N ARG A 91 8.33 15.59 12.05
CA ARG A 91 7.64 15.72 13.37
C ARG A 91 6.46 16.71 13.45
N ARG A 92 5.98 17.28 12.32
CA ARG A 92 4.93 18.33 12.32
C ARG A 92 3.51 17.79 12.46
N LYS A 93 3.10 16.89 11.57
CA LYS A 93 1.73 16.31 11.49
C LYS A 93 1.76 14.80 11.65
N GLU A 94 0.59 14.20 11.85
CA GLU A 94 0.41 12.75 11.84
C GLU A 94 0.99 12.13 10.56
N ALA A 95 1.64 10.99 10.71
CA ALA A 95 2.33 10.29 9.65
C ALA A 95 1.33 9.43 8.87
N ASP A 96 0.42 10.05 8.12
CA ASP A 96 -0.35 9.36 7.08
C ASP A 96 0.46 9.24 5.78
N LEU A 97 -0.10 8.55 4.77
CA LEU A 97 0.59 8.29 3.52
C LEU A 97 0.91 9.58 2.75
N ARG A 98 -0.05 10.53 2.75
CA ARG A 98 0.08 11.84 2.12
C ARG A 98 1.17 12.66 2.76
N ARG A 99 1.21 12.68 4.09
CA ARG A 99 2.25 13.37 4.85
C ARG A 99 3.62 12.77 4.60
N VAL A 100 3.72 11.45 4.45
CA VAL A 100 5.00 10.76 4.26
C VAL A 100 5.54 10.91 2.83
N ILE A 101 4.70 10.79 1.82
CA ILE A 101 5.12 10.75 0.42
C ILE A 101 5.06 12.15 -0.22
N GLU A 102 3.97 12.89 -0.06
CA GLU A 102 3.74 14.15 -0.79
C GLU A 102 4.15 15.39 0.02
N GLU A 103 3.75 15.46 1.29
CA GLU A 103 3.87 16.74 2.05
C GLU A 103 5.12 16.85 2.92
N CYS A 104 5.94 15.78 3.03
CA CYS A 104 7.12 15.85 3.88
C CYS A 104 8.21 16.70 3.22
N GLU A 105 8.47 17.87 3.79
CA GLU A 105 9.51 18.79 3.31
C GLU A 105 10.90 18.13 3.25
N ILE A 106 11.18 17.15 4.14
CA ILE A 106 12.46 16.42 4.18
C ILE A 106 12.58 15.39 3.06
N THR A 107 11.47 14.86 2.53
CA THR A 107 11.51 13.88 1.44
C THR A 107 11.72 14.52 0.06
N GLY A 108 11.56 15.84 -0.05
CA GLY A 108 11.94 16.63 -1.22
C GLY A 108 10.81 16.99 -2.18
N GLY A 109 9.62 17.34 -1.66
CA GLY A 109 8.52 17.91 -2.45
C GLY A 109 7.39 16.94 -2.79
N PRO A 110 6.30 17.44 -3.42
CA PRO A 110 5.07 16.68 -3.67
C PRO A 110 5.31 15.59 -4.72
N LYS A 111 5.62 14.39 -4.24
CA LYS A 111 5.59 13.17 -5.04
C LYS A 111 4.15 12.70 -5.15
N ASP A 112 3.71 12.32 -6.34
CA ASP A 112 2.40 11.72 -6.53
C ASP A 112 2.37 10.31 -5.94
N ILE A 113 1.44 10.05 -5.00
CA ILE A 113 1.28 8.72 -4.39
C ILE A 113 0.99 7.65 -5.43
N GLY A 114 0.17 7.95 -6.44
CA GLY A 114 -0.23 7.00 -7.49
C GLY A 114 0.96 6.51 -8.32
N LYS A 115 1.86 7.42 -8.69
CA LYS A 115 3.12 7.13 -9.37
C LYS A 115 4.09 6.38 -8.46
N THR A 116 4.24 6.83 -7.22
CA THR A 116 5.20 6.23 -6.27
C THR A 116 4.81 4.79 -5.89
N LEU A 117 3.51 4.52 -5.76
CA LEU A 117 2.97 3.22 -5.35
C LEU A 117 2.29 2.45 -6.49
N ASN A 118 2.74 2.68 -7.72
CA ASN A 118 2.19 2.06 -8.91
C ASN A 118 2.38 0.53 -8.94
N GLU A 119 1.83 -0.11 -9.96
CA GLU A 119 1.90 -1.57 -10.09
C GLU A 119 3.23 -2.10 -10.59
N THR A 120 4.04 -1.27 -11.26
CA THR A 120 5.34 -1.66 -11.82
C THR A 120 6.45 -1.58 -10.79
N GLY A 121 6.26 -0.77 -9.74
CA GLY A 121 7.23 -0.57 -8.67
C GLY A 121 8.29 0.49 -8.99
N GLU A 122 8.05 1.38 -9.95
CA GLU A 122 8.99 2.43 -10.36
C GLU A 122 9.38 3.38 -9.22
N GLY A 123 8.47 3.60 -8.26
CA GLY A 123 8.70 4.48 -7.11
C GLY A 123 9.59 3.88 -6.01
N LEU A 124 10.21 2.72 -6.23
CA LEU A 124 11.00 2.02 -5.21
C LEU A 124 12.14 2.90 -4.66
N THR A 125 12.88 3.57 -5.54
CA THR A 125 14.03 4.40 -5.16
C THR A 125 13.61 5.54 -4.23
N GLU A 126 12.46 6.14 -4.47
CA GLU A 126 11.90 7.16 -3.59
C GLU A 126 11.54 6.60 -2.21
N LEU A 127 10.97 5.41 -2.15
CA LEU A 127 10.61 4.75 -0.89
C LEU A 127 11.84 4.33 -0.09
N GLU A 128 12.88 3.84 -0.76
CA GLU A 128 14.16 3.52 -0.13
C GLU A 128 14.82 4.77 0.47
N ALA A 129 14.82 5.88 -0.28
CA ALA A 129 15.33 7.16 0.23
C ALA A 129 14.55 7.65 1.47
N ILE A 130 13.23 7.43 1.52
CA ILE A 130 12.42 7.73 2.72
C ILE A 130 12.86 6.88 3.90
N ILE A 131 13.04 5.57 3.71
CA ILE A 131 13.48 4.65 4.76
C ILE A 131 14.88 5.01 5.26
N GLU A 132 15.80 5.34 4.35
CA GLU A 132 17.16 5.73 4.70
C GLU A 132 17.20 7.03 5.50
N LYS A 133 16.48 8.07 5.05
CA LYS A 133 16.34 9.32 5.79
C LYS A 133 15.78 9.11 7.20
N ARG A 134 14.80 8.21 7.35
CA ARG A 134 14.24 7.84 8.67
C ARG A 134 15.31 7.19 9.56
N ARG A 135 16.05 6.22 9.03
CA ARG A 135 17.13 5.56 9.78
C ARG A 135 18.22 6.53 10.21
N ARG A 136 18.57 7.51 9.37
CA ARG A 136 19.55 8.54 9.71
C ARG A 136 19.03 9.43 10.85
N ASN A 137 17.80 9.91 10.74
CA ASN A 137 17.18 10.75 11.76
C ASN A 137 17.04 10.01 13.11
N ASP A 138 16.62 8.74 13.09
CA ASP A 138 16.52 7.91 14.30
C ASP A 138 17.90 7.70 14.98
N LYS A 139 18.99 7.61 14.20
CA LYS A 139 20.36 7.52 14.74
C LYS A 139 20.84 8.85 15.33
N GLU A 140 20.57 9.97 14.67
CA GLU A 140 20.94 11.31 15.16
C GLU A 140 20.23 11.63 16.48
N GLU A 141 18.93 11.32 16.58
CA GLU A 141 18.16 11.48 17.82
C GLU A 141 18.71 10.61 18.96
N ALA A 142 19.10 9.35 18.67
CA ALA A 142 19.68 8.47 19.68
C ALA A 142 21.05 8.95 20.19
N GLN A 143 21.82 9.68 19.37
CA GLN A 143 23.13 10.24 19.75
C GLN A 143 23.00 11.56 20.54
N GLN A 144 21.93 12.33 20.33
CA GLN A 144 21.68 13.60 21.03
C GLN A 144 20.90 13.44 22.34
N GLY A 145 20.18 12.32 22.50
CA GLY A 145 19.43 12.00 23.71
C GLY A 145 20.19 11.16 24.74
N GLY A 146 21.52 11.05 24.61
CA GLY A 146 22.42 10.37 25.55
C GLY A 146 23.08 11.33 26.52
#